data_AF-A0A7V1I0I7-F1
#
_entry.id   AF-A0A7V1I0I7-F1
#
_cell.length_a   1.000
_cell.length_b   1.000
_cell.length_c   1.000
_cell.angle_alpha   90.00
_cell.angle_beta   90.00
_cell.angle_gamma   90.00
#
_symmetry.space_group_name_H-M   'P 1'
#
loop_
_entity.id
_entity.type
_entity.pdbx_description
1 polymer ?
#
loop_
_entity_poly.entity_id
_entity_poly.type
_entity_poly.pdbx_seq_one_letter_code
_entity_poly.pdbx_strand_id
1 'polypeptide(L)' 'MNDRQNDKLRMNAVTFVDDWGKVRLTISTSDDGRPYIAVLSPAGEISALFSVTPDQEPYISRTK' A
#
# COMPACT_ATOMS: atom_id res chain seq x y z
N MET A 1 23.35 -28.76 -6.12
CA MET A 1 22.75 -27.47 -6.52
C MET A 1 21.30 -27.50 -6.06
N ASN A 2 20.78 -26.35 -5.63
CA ASN A 2 19.42 -26.07 -5.11
C ASN A 2 19.28 -26.23 -3.60
N ASP A 3 18.71 -25.32 -2.83
CA ASP A 3 17.87 -24.16 -3.16
C ASP A 3 18.20 -23.05 -2.16
N ARG A 4 18.58 -21.86 -2.65
CA ARG A 4 18.59 -20.65 -1.80
C ARG A 4 17.13 -20.34 -1.52
N GLN A 5 16.61 -20.95 -0.46
CA GLN A 5 15.26 -20.73 0.02
C GLN A 5 15.10 -19.23 0.26
N ASN A 6 14.43 -18.58 -0.69
CA ASN A 6 14.33 -17.13 -0.82
C ASN A 6 14.18 -16.43 0.54
N ASP A 7 15.06 -15.47 0.82
CA ASP A 7 15.00 -14.51 1.93
C ASP A 7 13.75 -13.62 1.78
N LYS A 8 12.57 -14.19 1.96
CA LYS A 8 11.31 -13.49 1.83
C LYS A 8 11.05 -12.69 3.08
N LEU A 9 11.21 -11.38 2.95
CA LEU A 9 10.75 -10.43 3.95
C LEU A 9 9.21 -10.41 3.92
N ARG A 10 8.59 -10.78 5.05
CA ARG A 10 7.13 -10.68 5.24
C ARG A 10 6.84 -9.42 6.05
N MET A 11 6.09 -8.51 5.45
CA MET A 11 5.66 -7.25 6.04
C MET A 11 4.16 -7.11 5.86
N ASN A 12 3.46 -6.74 6.93
CA ASN A 12 2.01 -6.47 6.86
C ASN A 12 1.74 -5.10 6.23
N ALA A 13 2.65 -4.16 6.42
CA ALA A 13 2.60 -2.83 5.84
C ALA A 13 4.01 -2.32 5.52
N VAL A 14 4.12 -1.57 4.44
CA VAL A 14 5.30 -0.76 4.10
C VAL A 14 4.84 0.68 3.93
N THR A 15 5.46 1.59 4.68
CA THR A 15 5.13 3.02 4.65
C THR A 15 6.35 3.82 4.23
N PHE A 16 6.16 4.68 3.25
CA PHE A 16 7.18 5.60 2.75
C PHE A 16 6.93 6.97 3.35
N VAL A 17 7.97 7.52 3.94
CA VAL A 17 7.93 8.77 4.70
C VAL A 17 8.92 9.75 4.06
N ASP A 18 8.56 11.03 3.99
CA ASP A 18 9.46 12.08 3.53
C ASP A 18 10.43 12.58 4.61
N ASP A 19 11.32 13.49 4.24
CA ASP A 19 12.33 14.07 5.14
C ASP A 19 11.74 14.83 6.34
N TRP A 20 10.46 15.19 6.28
CA TRP A 20 9.74 15.87 7.36
C TRP A 20 8.90 14.90 8.22
N GLY A 21 9.01 13.59 7.99
CA GLY A 21 8.26 12.59 8.74
C GLY A 21 6.82 12.37 8.26
N LYS A 22 6.42 12.93 7.10
CA LYS A 22 5.07 12.74 6.56
C LYS A 22 4.98 11.50 5.69
N VAL A 23 3.94 10.70 5.92
CA VAL A 23 3.62 9.55 5.07
C VAL A 23 3.23 10.01 3.66
N ARG A 24 3.84 9.40 2.64
CA ARG A 24 3.61 9.69 1.22
C ARG A 24 2.99 8.52 0.47
N LEU A 25 3.27 7.30 0.92
CA LEU A 25 2.74 6.08 0.32
C LEU A 25 2.62 4.98 1.37
N THR A 26 1.55 4.21 1.32
CA THR A 26 1.36 3.01 2.13
C THR A 26 0.97 1.85 1.24
N ILE A 27 1.67 0.72 1.39
CA ILE A 27 1.31 -0.58 0.82
C ILE A 27 0.93 -1.48 1.99
N SER A 28 -0.32 -1.94 2.05
CA SER A 28 -0.82 -2.74 3.18
C SER A 28 -2.04 -3.57 2.79
N THR A 29 -2.50 -4.40 3.71
CA THR A 29 -3.86 -4.98 3.69
C THR A 29 -4.80 -4.17 4.58
N SER A 30 -6.04 -3.99 4.16
CA SER A 30 -7.12 -3.47 5.02
C SER A 30 -7.56 -4.50 6.05
N ASP A 31 -8.39 -4.10 7.00
CA ASP A 31 -8.89 -4.96 8.08
C ASP A 31 -9.68 -6.18 7.58
N ASP A 32 -10.24 -6.09 6.38
CA ASP A 32 -10.92 -7.20 5.69
C ASP A 32 -9.98 -8.03 4.79
N GLY A 33 -8.67 -7.81 4.90
CA GLY A 33 -7.64 -8.57 4.22
C GLY A 33 -7.36 -8.15 2.78
N ARG A 34 -8.06 -7.15 2.24
CA ARG A 34 -7.87 -6.72 0.85
C ARG A 34 -6.59 -5.89 0.71
N PRO A 35 -5.75 -6.15 -0.31
CA PRO A 35 -4.54 -5.37 -0.52
C PRO A 35 -4.88 -3.97 -1.06
N TYR A 36 -4.09 -2.98 -0.66
CA TYR A 36 -4.17 -1.63 -1.20
C TYR A 36 -2.81 -0.93 -1.24
N ILE A 37 -2.74 0.07 -2.13
CA ILE A 37 -1.70 1.09 -2.19
C ILE A 37 -2.40 2.45 -2.07
N ALA A 38 -2.08 3.21 -1.03
CA ALA A 38 -2.57 4.57 -0.84
C ALA A 38 -1.43 5.56 -1.09
N VAL A 39 -1.69 6.59 -1.92
CA VAL A 39 -0.82 7.75 -2.10
C VAL A 39 -1.42 8.91 -1.30
N LEU A 40 -0.58 9.59 -0.53
CA LEU A 40 -1.02 10.66 0.36
C LEU A 40 -0.52 12.03 -0.11
N SER A 41 -1.39 13.03 -0.01
CA SER A 41 -1.09 14.44 -0.24
C SER A 41 -0.16 14.99 0.84
N PRO A 42 0.44 16.19 0.66
CA PRO A 42 1.19 16.87 1.73
C PRO A 42 0.39 17.18 3.00
N ALA A 43 -0.95 17.17 2.92
CA ALA A 43 -1.84 17.31 4.06
C ALA A 43 -2.11 15.97 4.79
N GLY A 44 -1.66 14.84 4.23
CA GLY A 44 -1.91 13.50 4.77
C GLY A 44 -3.22 12.87 4.29
N GLU A 45 -3.91 13.49 3.33
CA GLU A 45 -5.15 12.97 2.75
C GLU A 45 -4.83 12.00 1.61
N ILE A 46 -5.67 10.99 1.40
CA ILE A 46 -5.53 10.09 0.24
C ILE A 46 -5.78 10.89 -1.03
N SER A 47 -4.76 10.95 -1.90
CA SER A 47 -4.84 11.57 -3.24
C SER A 47 -5.04 10.54 -4.34
N ALA A 48 -4.62 9.29 -4.11
CA ALA A 48 -4.94 8.15 -4.97
C ALA A 48 -4.98 6.85 -4.18
N LEU A 49 -5.82 5.92 -4.62
CA LEU A 49 -5.96 4.59 -4.05
C LEU A 49 -5.97 3.55 -5.16
N PHE A 50 -5.15 2.52 -5.01
CA PHE A 50 -5.20 1.29 -5.80
C PHE A 50 -5.58 0.19 -4.84
N SER A 51 -6.68 -0.51 -5.08
CA SER A 51 -7.16 -1.55 -4.16
C SER A 51 -7.91 -2.65 -4.89
N VAL A 52 -8.49 -3.55 -4.11
CA VAL A 52 -9.40 -4.59 -4.57
C VAL A 52 -10.80 -4.32 -3.99
N THR A 53 -11.84 -4.36 -4.82
CA THR A 53 -13.24 -4.23 -4.39
C THR A 53 -13.67 -5.46 -3.57
N PRO A 54 -14.83 -5.45 -2.88
CA PRO A 54 -15.29 -6.64 -2.16
C PRO A 54 -15.44 -7.86 -3.09
N ASP A 55 -15.84 -7.60 -4.34
CA ASP A 55 -16.05 -8.61 -5.40
C ASP A 55 -14.73 -9.07 -6.06
N GLN A 56 -13.58 -8.75 -5.46
CA GLN A 56 -12.23 -9.14 -5.92
C GLN A 56 -11.77 -8.48 -7.23
N GLU A 57 -12.38 -7.37 -7.62
CA GLU A 57 -12.00 -6.64 -8.84
C GLU A 57 -10.97 -5.53 -8.53
N PRO A 58 -10.01 -5.28 -9.44
CA PRO A 58 -9.10 -4.14 -9.31
C PRO A 58 -9.86 -2.80 -9.29
N TYR A 59 -9.46 -1.91 -8.38
CA TYR A 59 -10.02 -0.57 -8.25
C TYR A 59 -8.93 0.48 -8.22
N ILE A 60 -9.15 1.58 -8.93
CA ILE A 60 -8.28 2.76 -8.91
C ILE A 60 -9.17 3.99 -8.70
N SER A 61 -8.83 4.80 -7.70
CA SER A 61 -9.40 6.13 -7.53
C SER A 61 -8.32 7.19 -7.38
N ARG A 62 -8.70 8.41 -7.73
CA ARG A 62 -7.91 9.61 -7.48
C ARG A 62 -8.82 10.74 -7.05
N THR A 63 -8.33 11.55 -6.14
CA THR A 63 -8.97 12.81 -5.77
C THR A 63 -8.67 13.83 -6.88
N LYS A 64 -9.61 14.73 -7.19
CA LYS A 64 -9.42 15.75 -8.23
C LYS A 64 -8.38 16.79 -7.83
#